data_AF-A0A6S7JVL4-F1
#
_entry.id   AF-A0A6S7JVL4-F1
#
_cell.length_a   1.000
_cell.length_b   1.000
_cell.length_c   1.000
_cell.angle_alpha   90.00
_cell.angle_beta   90.00
_cell.angle_gamma   90.00
#
_symmetry.space_group_name_H-M   'P 1'
#
loop_
_entity.id
_entity.type
_entity.pdbx_description
1 polymer ?
#
loop_
_entity_poly.entity_id
_entity_poly.type
_entity_poly.pdbx_seq_one_letter_code
_entity_poly.pdbx_strand_id
1 'polypeptide(L)'
;MEAVYRKHKEKYLANYIFRTIKTKWEHECATHCFRDNLCASVNYKISGIGKGLCELSKKTLDEASNEGTRSLEFNHLDIIKRVCPEPEQVFSSNTTYRSHMHGACSHGGSCPGCPNATNKILIEHICIETKRCDRAPLILSSSCKKLLEQKAQFQLTEFSSFVVSINKFRSLPNGVHTMQLNISSSPYKVYCHMTDIPGCGGGGWTLVMKVNGSMNTFTYDSVLWKNKETYAIQNGLEGISDKESKLASYWNTPFTKICLGMSHNGERKWMTLNYAASSLYSVIADGQFRATTAGKATWKSLIAGTSLQNNCNREGFNVKFNSNSAMRIGIVANNEGDCNTCDSWLGFSRAYVYDGTSNNILVCGNKATCCSSENEIKTLVTFGYILVQ
;
A
#
# COMPACT_ATOMS: atom_id res chain seq x y z
N MET A 1 8.39 10.52 12.67
CA MET A 1 7.36 10.71 13.71
C MET A 1 7.49 12.13 14.22
N GLU A 2 6.62 13.03 13.76
CA GLU A 2 6.55 14.40 14.27
C GLU A 2 5.73 14.39 15.56
N ALA A 3 6.25 15.00 16.61
CA ALA A 3 5.49 15.19 17.83
C ALA A 3 4.30 16.11 17.54
N VAL A 4 3.10 15.69 17.93
CA VAL A 4 1.95 16.60 17.99
C VAL A 4 2.02 17.32 19.33
N TYR A 5 1.97 18.65 19.31
CA TYR A 5 2.05 19.45 20.53
C TYR A 5 1.14 20.66 20.47
N ARG A 6 0.70 21.10 21.65
CA ARG A 6 0.04 22.40 21.83
C ARG A 6 1.13 23.43 22.14
N LYS A 7 1.23 24.48 21.32
CA LYS A 7 2.22 25.55 21.50
C LYS A 7 1.64 26.70 22.32
N HIS A 8 2.34 27.04 23.40
CA HIS A 8 2.11 28.23 24.21
C HIS A 8 3.24 29.21 23.99
N LYS A 9 2.92 30.34 23.35
CA LYS A 9 3.92 31.38 23.04
C LYS A 9 4.31 32.15 24.29
N GLU A 10 5.57 32.54 24.38
CA GLU A 10 6.12 33.36 25.48
C GLU A 10 5.86 32.77 26.88
N LYS A 11 5.85 31.44 26.97
CA LYS A 11 5.60 30.69 28.20
C LYS A 11 6.76 29.80 28.54
N TYR A 12 6.98 29.61 29.83
CA TYR A 12 8.05 28.80 30.38
C TYR A 12 7.56 28.03 31.60
N LEU A 13 7.89 26.75 31.68
CA LEU A 13 7.63 25.91 32.85
C LEU A 13 8.94 25.58 33.55
N ALA A 14 9.12 26.11 34.76
CA ALA A 14 10.29 25.83 35.59
C ALA A 14 10.13 24.51 36.39
N ASN A 15 11.17 24.11 37.12
CA ASN A 15 11.17 23.06 38.15
C ASN A 15 11.00 21.59 37.71
N TYR A 16 10.38 21.32 36.57
CA TYR A 16 10.10 19.95 36.10
C TYR A 16 11.07 19.44 35.02
N ILE A 17 12.12 20.23 34.74
CA ILE A 17 13.12 19.95 33.72
C ILE A 17 14.04 18.84 34.20
N PHE A 18 14.15 17.77 33.41
CA PHE A 18 15.00 16.63 33.75
C PHE A 18 16.09 16.37 32.71
N ARG A 19 16.03 17.02 31.55
CA ARG A 19 17.03 16.87 30.49
C ARG A 19 17.07 18.11 29.61
N THR A 20 18.28 18.50 29.21
CA THR A 20 18.51 19.65 28.34
C THR A 20 19.32 19.23 27.12
N ILE A 21 18.93 19.71 25.94
CA ILE A 21 19.50 19.34 24.64
C ILE A 21 19.61 20.60 23.78
N LYS A 22 20.55 20.62 22.82
CA LYS A 22 20.63 21.66 21.80
C LYS A 22 19.96 21.19 20.51
N THR A 23 19.03 21.96 19.99
CA THR A 23 18.26 21.63 18.77
C THR A 23 18.15 22.86 17.87
N LYS A 24 18.04 22.64 16.55
CA LYS A 24 17.96 23.74 15.58
C LYS A 24 16.57 24.34 15.52
N TRP A 25 15.53 23.54 15.78
CA TRP A 25 14.13 23.93 15.61
C TRP A 25 13.21 23.43 16.73
N GLU A 26 12.07 24.11 16.93
CA GLU A 26 11.04 23.73 17.93
C GLU A 26 10.51 22.30 17.74
N HIS A 27 10.26 21.88 16.49
CA HIS A 27 9.72 20.56 16.21
C HIS A 27 10.71 19.43 16.54
N GLU A 28 12.01 19.69 16.42
CA GLU A 28 13.07 18.74 16.78
C GLU A 28 13.09 18.55 18.30
N CYS A 29 13.00 19.64 19.06
CA CYS A 29 12.87 19.62 20.50
C CYS A 29 11.64 18.81 20.98
N ALA A 30 10.47 19.06 20.36
CA ALA A 30 9.26 18.30 20.66
C ALA A 30 9.39 16.79 20.33
N THR A 31 10.11 16.46 19.26
CA THR A 31 10.35 15.06 18.85
C THR A 31 11.24 14.32 19.85
N HIS A 32 12.24 15.00 20.43
CA HIS A 32 13.04 14.42 21.51
C HIS A 32 12.18 14.07 22.73
N CYS A 33 11.26 14.95 23.10
CA CYS A 33 10.33 14.69 24.20
C CYS A 33 9.35 13.56 23.88
N PHE A 34 8.80 13.52 22.66
CA PHE A 34 7.86 12.48 22.27
C PHE A 34 8.46 11.05 22.38
N ARG A 35 9.74 10.90 22.03
CA ARG A 35 10.46 9.62 22.12
C ARG A 35 10.89 9.24 23.53
N ASP A 36 10.83 10.17 24.47
CA ASP A 36 11.23 9.95 25.85
C ASP A 36 9.98 9.67 26.69
N ASN A 37 9.87 8.45 27.22
CA ASN A 37 8.68 8.00 27.95
C ASN A 37 8.35 8.90 29.16
N LEU A 38 9.35 9.54 29.78
CA LEU A 38 9.17 10.39 30.95
C LEU A 38 8.79 11.83 30.59
N CYS A 39 8.89 12.21 29.32
CA CYS A 39 8.68 13.60 28.92
C CYS A 39 7.22 13.88 28.59
N ALA A 40 6.68 14.97 29.15
CA ALA A 40 5.31 15.44 28.91
C ALA A 40 5.28 16.78 28.15
N SER A 41 6.30 17.63 28.29
CA SER A 41 6.38 18.93 27.61
C SER A 41 7.82 19.38 27.40
N VAL A 42 8.02 20.46 26.64
CA VAL A 42 9.33 21.12 26.48
C VAL A 42 9.26 22.63 26.59
N ASN A 43 10.34 23.25 27.09
CA ASN A 43 10.64 24.66 26.84
C ASN A 43 11.66 24.77 25.71
N TYR A 44 11.35 25.56 24.68
CA TYR A 44 12.29 25.82 23.58
C TYR A 44 12.66 27.30 23.51
N LYS A 45 13.97 27.57 23.53
CA LYS A 45 14.52 28.93 23.47
C LYS A 45 14.57 29.45 22.03
N ILE A 46 13.74 30.42 21.70
CA ILE A 46 13.58 30.98 20.35
C ILE A 46 14.53 32.14 20.01
N SER A 47 15.07 32.82 21.01
CA SER A 47 15.90 34.03 20.84
C SER A 47 16.96 34.18 21.94
N GLY A 48 17.84 35.17 21.79
CA GLY A 48 18.87 35.49 22.78
C GLY A 48 20.07 34.52 22.80
N ILE A 49 20.96 34.71 23.77
CA ILE A 49 22.12 33.85 23.98
C ILE A 49 21.64 32.45 24.35
N GLY A 50 22.10 31.44 23.61
CA GLY A 50 21.66 30.07 23.80
C GLY A 50 20.40 29.67 23.02
N LYS A 51 19.94 30.46 22.04
CA LYS A 51 18.87 30.08 21.08
C LYS A 51 19.04 28.63 20.58
N GLY A 52 17.94 27.88 20.56
CA GLY A 52 17.93 26.44 20.27
C GLY A 52 18.13 25.54 21.49
N LEU A 53 18.17 26.11 22.70
CA LEU A 53 18.10 25.32 23.93
C LEU A 53 16.73 24.65 24.04
N CYS A 54 16.73 23.35 24.27
CA CYS A 54 15.55 22.51 24.42
C CYS A 54 15.58 21.85 25.79
N GLU A 55 14.58 22.11 26.62
CA GLU A 55 14.47 21.59 27.99
C GLU A 55 13.26 20.68 28.07
N LEU A 56 13.48 19.39 28.35
CA LEU A 56 12.45 18.37 28.49
C LEU A 56 11.93 18.34 29.92
N SER A 57 10.60 18.34 30.06
CA SER A 57 9.90 18.38 31.34
C SER A 57 9.00 17.16 31.55
N LYS A 58 8.87 16.71 32.80
CA LYS A 58 7.98 15.60 33.18
C LYS A 58 6.51 15.97 33.26
N LYS A 59 6.17 17.26 33.25
CA LYS A 59 4.79 17.77 33.39
C LYS A 59 4.43 18.76 32.29
N THR A 60 3.14 18.86 31.95
CA THR A 60 2.55 19.92 31.12
C THR A 60 2.21 21.17 31.92
N LEU A 61 1.92 22.29 31.24
CA LEU A 61 1.41 23.50 31.90
C LEU A 61 0.06 23.28 32.60
N ASP A 62 -0.80 22.45 32.01
CA ASP A 62 -2.14 22.13 32.56
C ASP A 62 -2.02 21.33 33.88
N GLU A 63 -1.00 20.47 34.01
CA GLU A 63 -0.72 19.67 35.22
C GLU A 63 0.05 20.42 36.32
N ALA A 64 0.66 21.56 35.99
CA ALA A 64 1.51 22.35 36.88
C ALA A 64 0.87 23.70 37.24
N SER A 65 -0.47 23.73 37.33
CA SER A 65 -1.29 24.91 37.64
C SER A 65 -0.63 25.87 38.63
N ASN A 66 -0.28 27.08 38.14
CA ASN A 66 0.43 28.21 38.80
C ASN A 66 1.97 28.30 38.66
N GLU A 67 2.66 27.34 38.05
CA GLU A 67 4.14 27.41 37.89
C GLU A 67 4.62 27.92 36.51
N GLY A 68 3.69 28.12 35.58
CA GLY A 68 3.99 28.66 34.25
C GLY A 68 4.23 30.16 34.25
N THR A 69 5.47 30.60 34.02
CA THR A 69 5.83 32.02 33.95
C THR A 69 5.85 32.54 32.50
N ARG A 70 5.75 33.87 32.34
CA ARG A 70 5.93 34.52 31.04
C ARG A 70 7.43 34.64 30.75
N SER A 71 7.84 34.29 29.53
CA SER A 71 9.23 34.42 29.09
C SER A 71 9.29 34.79 27.61
N LEU A 72 9.87 35.96 27.28
CA LEU A 72 9.95 36.45 25.90
C LEU A 72 10.92 35.64 25.03
N GLU A 73 11.83 34.89 25.64
CA GLU A 73 12.84 34.11 24.92
C GLU A 73 12.43 32.65 24.69
N PHE A 74 11.31 32.19 25.24
CA PHE A 74 10.90 30.78 25.22
C PHE A 74 9.47 30.59 24.76
N ASN A 75 9.25 29.47 24.08
CA ASN A 75 7.93 28.90 23.88
C ASN A 75 7.83 27.57 24.61
N HIS A 76 6.66 27.29 25.18
CA HIS A 76 6.38 26.01 25.85
C HIS A 76 5.50 25.13 24.96
N LEU A 77 5.84 23.85 24.84
CA LEU A 77 5.12 22.89 23.98
C LEU A 77 4.65 21.70 24.83
N ASP A 78 3.34 21.53 25.01
CA ASP A 78 2.76 20.33 25.64
C ASP A 78 2.69 19.20 24.62
N ILE A 79 3.31 18.05 24.91
CA ILE A 79 3.34 16.91 23.99
C ILE A 79 2.09 16.07 24.14
N ILE A 80 1.37 15.85 23.04
CA ILE A 80 0.16 15.04 23.02
C ILE A 80 0.55 13.58 22.71
N LYS A 81 0.69 12.76 23.76
CA LYS A 81 0.88 11.31 23.66
C LYS A 81 -0.48 10.61 23.64
N ARG A 82 -0.81 9.92 22.54
CA ARG A 82 -2.02 9.08 22.48
C ARG A 82 -1.70 7.72 23.09
N VAL A 83 -2.24 7.44 24.27
CA VAL A 83 -2.14 6.12 24.91
C VAL A 83 -3.33 5.28 24.43
N CYS A 84 -3.07 4.17 23.75
CA CYS A 84 -4.07 3.13 23.55
C CYS A 84 -4.06 2.23 24.79
N PRO A 85 -5.19 1.97 25.46
CA PRO A 85 -5.21 1.04 26.59
C PRO A 85 -4.90 -0.38 26.12
N GLU A 86 -4.00 -1.09 26.82
CA GLU A 86 -3.78 -2.53 26.58
C GLU A 86 -5.01 -3.35 27.00
N PRO A 87 -5.38 -4.39 26.24
CA PRO A 87 -6.51 -5.25 26.58
C PRO A 87 -6.09 -6.34 27.58
N GLU A 88 -6.53 -6.22 28.83
CA GLU A 88 -6.61 -7.38 29.72
C GLU A 88 -7.82 -8.27 29.35
N GLN A 89 -7.50 -9.54 29.09
CA GLN A 89 -8.25 -10.78 29.40
C GLN A 89 -9.53 -11.21 28.64
N VAL A 90 -9.33 -12.38 27.98
CA VAL A 90 -10.19 -13.60 27.87
C VAL A 90 -11.48 -13.55 27.04
N PHE A 91 -11.48 -14.26 25.90
CA PHE A 91 -12.70 -14.70 25.21
C PHE A 91 -12.90 -16.21 25.31
N SER A 92 -14.13 -16.61 25.67
CA SER A 92 -14.63 -18.00 25.73
C SER A 92 -15.00 -18.54 24.33
N SER A 93 -14.91 -19.86 24.16
CA SER A 93 -14.80 -20.60 22.90
C SER A 93 -16.10 -20.86 22.10
N ASN A 94 -17.24 -20.24 22.39
CA ASN A 94 -18.51 -20.63 21.77
C ASN A 94 -19.29 -19.49 21.11
N THR A 95 -19.00 -19.18 19.83
CA THR A 95 -20.03 -18.58 18.97
C THR A 95 -19.86 -18.99 17.51
N THR A 96 -20.75 -19.85 17.05
CA THR A 96 -20.87 -20.40 15.70
C THR A 96 -21.66 -19.47 14.77
N TYR A 97 -21.23 -19.44 13.51
CA TYR A 97 -21.76 -18.62 12.40
C TYR A 97 -22.96 -19.33 11.73
N ARG A 98 -24.05 -18.60 11.43
CA ARG A 98 -25.08 -19.04 10.45
C ARG A 98 -25.57 -17.85 9.63
N SER A 99 -25.52 -18.00 8.31
CA SER A 99 -25.98 -17.06 7.29
C SER A 99 -27.33 -17.49 6.71
N HIS A 100 -28.25 -16.55 6.51
CA HIS A 100 -29.34 -16.67 5.53
C HIS A 100 -29.70 -15.29 4.96
N MET A 101 -29.74 -15.22 3.62
CA MET A 101 -30.19 -14.08 2.80
C MET A 101 -31.71 -14.11 2.60
N HIS A 102 -32.37 -12.94 2.56
CA HIS A 102 -33.55 -12.68 1.71
C HIS A 102 -33.82 -11.16 1.52
N GLY A 103 -34.10 -10.76 0.27
CA GLY A 103 -35.13 -9.76 -0.09
C GLY A 103 -34.75 -8.28 -0.26
N ALA A 104 -34.90 -7.75 -1.48
CA ALA A 104 -34.88 -6.31 -1.79
C ALA A 104 -36.24 -5.64 -1.52
N CYS A 105 -36.26 -4.34 -1.18
CA CYS A 105 -37.48 -3.53 -1.10
C CYS A 105 -37.44 -2.33 -2.06
N SER A 106 -38.51 -2.17 -2.83
CA SER A 106 -38.83 -1.03 -3.70
C SER A 106 -39.82 -0.11 -2.98
N HIS A 107 -39.63 1.22 -3.09
CA HIS A 107 -40.56 2.30 -2.71
C HIS A 107 -41.11 2.34 -1.25
N GLY A 108 -40.58 3.31 -0.49
CA GLY A 108 -41.29 4.07 0.55
C GLY A 108 -42.30 3.32 1.44
N GLY A 109 -41.81 2.58 2.44
CA GLY A 109 -42.62 2.02 3.53
C GLY A 109 -41.79 1.77 4.80
N SER A 110 -42.35 2.06 5.96
CA SER A 110 -41.70 2.07 7.29
C SER A 110 -41.52 0.68 7.91
N CYS A 111 -40.32 0.35 8.39
CA CYS A 111 -40.05 -0.85 9.20
C CYS A 111 -40.58 -0.70 10.64
N PRO A 112 -41.28 -1.71 11.21
CA PRO A 112 -41.68 -1.70 12.62
C PRO A 112 -40.44 -1.95 13.51
N GLY A 113 -40.16 -1.06 14.46
CA GLY A 113 -39.14 -1.32 15.51
C GLY A 113 -38.22 -0.17 15.93
N CYS A 114 -38.22 0.99 15.27
CA CYS A 114 -37.36 2.13 15.65
C CYS A 114 -38.13 3.46 15.64
N PRO A 115 -38.30 4.17 16.77
CA PRO A 115 -38.90 5.50 16.78
C PRO A 115 -37.84 6.59 16.48
N ASN A 116 -38.20 7.52 15.57
CA ASN A 116 -37.54 8.79 15.21
C ASN A 116 -36.25 8.76 14.34
N ALA A 117 -36.40 8.91 13.01
CA ALA A 117 -35.44 9.59 12.10
C ALA A 117 -36.03 9.80 10.69
N THR A 118 -35.69 10.91 10.02
CA THR A 118 -36.42 11.52 8.88
C THR A 118 -35.86 11.31 7.46
N ASN A 119 -34.84 10.48 7.20
CA ASN A 119 -34.44 10.08 5.83
C ASN A 119 -33.60 8.79 5.84
N LYS A 120 -33.82 7.86 4.89
CA LYS A 120 -33.19 6.52 4.86
C LYS A 120 -32.67 6.11 3.46
N ILE A 121 -31.52 5.42 3.42
CA ILE A 121 -31.05 4.54 2.33
C ILE A 121 -30.71 3.18 2.96
N LEU A 122 -31.06 2.07 2.31
CA LEU A 122 -30.90 0.70 2.81
C LEU A 122 -29.72 -0.01 2.12
N ILE A 123 -28.73 -0.46 2.88
CA ILE A 123 -27.74 -1.45 2.46
C ILE A 123 -27.66 -2.49 3.59
N GLU A 124 -27.97 -3.75 3.26
CA GLU A 124 -27.80 -4.95 4.11
C GLU A 124 -28.12 -4.75 5.62
N HIS A 125 -29.38 -4.45 5.93
CA HIS A 125 -29.94 -4.41 7.30
C HIS A 125 -29.29 -3.45 8.30
N ILE A 126 -28.70 -2.34 7.86
CA ILE A 126 -28.32 -1.22 8.74
C ILE A 126 -29.00 0.07 8.27
N CYS A 127 -29.77 0.73 9.15
CA CYS A 127 -30.21 2.12 8.96
C CYS A 127 -29.09 3.06 9.36
N ILE A 128 -28.64 3.94 8.45
CA ILE A 128 -27.63 4.97 8.73
C ILE A 128 -28.34 6.33 8.78
N GLU A 129 -28.28 7.03 9.92
CA GLU A 129 -28.56 8.46 9.98
C GLU A 129 -27.36 9.24 9.41
N THR A 130 -27.60 10.16 8.48
CA THR A 130 -26.59 11.14 8.08
C THR A 130 -26.92 12.49 8.70
N LYS A 131 -26.28 12.79 9.82
CA LYS A 131 -26.06 14.17 10.25
C LYS A 131 -24.56 14.48 10.26
N ARG A 132 -24.27 15.70 9.83
CA ARG A 132 -22.95 16.30 9.56
C ARG A 132 -21.85 15.94 10.57
N CYS A 133 -20.63 15.94 10.05
CA CYS A 133 -19.35 15.89 10.75
C CYS A 133 -19.36 16.63 12.09
N ASP A 134 -19.07 15.91 13.17
CA ASP A 134 -18.15 16.34 14.24
C ASP A 134 -17.90 15.21 15.27
N ARG A 135 -16.60 14.98 15.57
CA ARG A 135 -15.99 14.24 16.70
C ARG A 135 -16.17 12.70 16.78
N ALA A 136 -15.03 12.02 16.99
CA ALA A 136 -14.71 10.57 16.94
C ALA A 136 -15.40 9.67 18.00
N PRO A 137 -15.13 8.33 18.06
CA PRO A 137 -14.98 7.31 17.00
C PRO A 137 -15.98 6.14 17.14
N LEU A 138 -16.20 5.42 16.04
CA LEU A 138 -16.94 4.15 15.97
C LEU A 138 -16.24 3.01 16.74
N ILE A 139 -16.96 2.30 17.60
CA ILE A 139 -16.56 0.98 18.11
C ILE A 139 -16.98 -0.05 17.05
N LEU A 140 -15.98 -0.73 16.47
CA LEU A 140 -16.14 -1.61 15.32
C LEU A 140 -16.10 -3.08 15.73
N SER A 141 -17.00 -3.89 15.16
CA SER A 141 -17.06 -5.34 15.38
C SER A 141 -15.84 -6.06 14.81
N SER A 142 -15.61 -7.29 15.26
CA SER A 142 -14.43 -8.14 14.96
C SER A 142 -14.12 -8.36 13.47
N SER A 143 -15.09 -8.19 12.57
CA SER A 143 -14.85 -8.26 11.12
C SER A 143 -14.26 -6.97 10.54
N CYS A 144 -14.60 -5.81 11.12
CA CYS A 144 -13.95 -4.56 10.75
C CYS A 144 -12.61 -4.37 11.48
N LYS A 145 -12.39 -5.09 12.60
CA LYS A 145 -11.08 -5.20 13.24
C LYS A 145 -10.04 -5.86 12.34
N LYS A 146 -10.40 -6.83 11.47
CA LYS A 146 -9.46 -7.38 10.46
C LYS A 146 -9.10 -6.38 9.34
N LEU A 147 -10.07 -5.56 8.91
CA LEU A 147 -9.85 -4.50 7.91
C LEU A 147 -9.12 -3.29 8.49
N LEU A 148 -9.32 -3.00 9.78
CA LEU A 148 -8.57 -1.99 10.51
C LEU A 148 -7.24 -2.50 11.02
N GLU A 149 -7.03 -3.76 11.35
CA GLU A 149 -5.73 -4.34 11.70
C GLU A 149 -4.84 -4.38 10.45
N GLN A 150 -5.40 -4.70 9.26
CA GLN A 150 -4.69 -4.52 7.99
C GLN A 150 -4.40 -3.05 7.64
N LYS A 151 -5.26 -2.10 8.05
CA LYS A 151 -4.98 -0.65 7.92
C LYS A 151 -4.15 -0.05 9.06
N ALA A 152 -4.10 -0.66 10.24
CA ALA A 152 -3.42 -0.16 11.44
C ALA A 152 -2.00 -0.69 11.56
N GLN A 153 -1.70 -1.85 10.97
CA GLN A 153 -0.32 -2.20 10.58
C GLN A 153 0.23 -1.24 9.51
N PHE A 154 -0.66 -0.47 8.88
CA PHE A 154 -0.37 0.61 7.93
C PHE A 154 -0.52 2.03 8.54
N GLN A 155 -0.42 2.19 9.88
CA GLN A 155 -0.42 3.52 10.50
C GLN A 155 0.92 4.27 10.30
N LEU A 156 0.98 5.00 9.18
CA LEU A 156 1.24 6.45 9.09
C LEU A 156 2.40 7.06 9.90
N THR A 157 3.47 6.32 10.20
CA THR A 157 4.65 6.90 10.87
C THR A 157 5.85 7.10 9.94
N GLU A 158 5.83 6.51 8.74
CA GLU A 158 6.83 6.75 7.67
C GLU A 158 6.29 7.57 6.48
N PHE A 159 4.97 7.77 6.35
CA PHE A 159 4.40 8.49 5.19
C PHE A 159 4.40 10.01 5.32
N SER A 160 4.74 10.61 6.47
CA SER A 160 4.75 12.08 6.61
C SER A 160 5.75 12.75 5.65
N SER A 161 6.97 12.21 5.55
CA SER A 161 7.96 12.67 4.57
C SER A 161 7.55 12.30 3.13
N PHE A 162 6.90 11.16 2.94
CA PHE A 162 6.48 10.69 1.62
C PHE A 162 5.31 11.51 1.05
N VAL A 163 4.29 11.85 1.85
CA VAL A 163 3.14 12.68 1.47
C VAL A 163 3.55 14.14 1.21
N VAL A 164 4.47 14.69 2.01
CA VAL A 164 5.07 16.01 1.74
C VAL A 164 5.88 15.99 0.43
N SER A 165 6.56 14.89 0.11
CA SER A 165 7.23 14.72 -1.18
C SER A 165 6.23 14.53 -2.34
N ILE A 166 5.15 13.76 -2.17
CA ILE A 166 4.10 13.51 -3.17
C ILE A 166 3.40 14.80 -3.61
N ASN A 167 3.15 15.74 -2.69
CA ASN A 167 2.59 17.04 -3.06
C ASN A 167 3.58 17.92 -3.85
N LYS A 168 4.90 17.68 -3.76
CA LYS A 168 5.91 18.24 -4.67
C LYS A 168 6.05 17.45 -5.99
N PHE A 169 5.60 16.19 -6.06
CA PHE A 169 5.72 15.34 -7.24
C PHE A 169 4.64 15.55 -8.31
N ARG A 170 3.50 16.16 -7.98
CA ARG A 170 2.42 16.41 -8.97
C ARG A 170 2.79 17.39 -10.10
N SER A 171 3.88 18.14 -9.97
CA SER A 171 4.38 19.09 -10.97
C SER A 171 5.72 18.68 -11.60
N LEU A 172 6.24 17.49 -11.29
CA LEU A 172 7.51 17.04 -11.85
C LEU A 172 7.30 16.37 -13.22
N PRO A 173 8.23 16.50 -14.16
CA PRO A 173 8.14 15.82 -15.44
C PRO A 173 8.42 14.32 -15.31
N ASN A 174 7.95 13.55 -16.30
CA ASN A 174 8.38 12.17 -16.51
C ASN A 174 9.91 12.13 -16.57
N GLY A 175 10.54 11.20 -15.86
CA GLY A 175 11.99 11.10 -15.89
C GLY A 175 12.59 10.39 -14.69
N VAL A 176 13.91 10.50 -14.58
CA VAL A 176 14.68 9.90 -13.49
C VAL A 176 14.66 10.83 -12.29
N HIS A 177 14.26 10.29 -11.15
CA HIS A 177 14.24 10.97 -9.86
C HIS A 177 15.05 10.18 -8.83
N THR A 178 15.58 10.90 -7.85
CA THR A 178 16.23 10.27 -6.68
C THR A 178 15.18 10.10 -5.59
N MET A 179 14.96 8.86 -5.16
CA MET A 179 14.04 8.51 -4.08
C MET A 179 14.81 7.99 -2.87
N GLN A 180 14.26 8.22 -1.70
CA GLN A 180 14.79 7.74 -0.43
C GLN A 180 13.61 7.43 0.49
N LEU A 181 13.57 6.20 1.00
CA LEU A 181 12.44 5.74 1.83
C LEU A 181 12.36 6.51 3.15
N ASN A 182 13.49 6.62 3.84
CA ASN A 182 13.66 7.37 5.08
C ASN A 182 15.12 7.86 5.19
N ILE A 183 15.40 8.75 6.15
CA ILE A 183 16.72 9.39 6.34
C ILE A 183 17.85 8.37 6.50
N SER A 184 17.57 7.19 7.06
CA SER A 184 18.52 6.10 7.25
C SER A 184 18.74 5.21 6.02
N SER A 185 17.86 5.27 5.02
CA SER A 185 17.96 4.44 3.81
C SER A 185 18.87 5.08 2.77
N SER A 186 19.68 4.30 2.07
CA SER A 186 20.44 4.83 0.94
C SER A 186 19.52 5.33 -0.18
N PRO A 187 19.74 6.53 -0.73
CA PRO A 187 18.97 7.04 -1.85
C PRO A 187 19.23 6.20 -3.11
N TYR A 188 18.22 6.10 -3.99
CA TYR A 188 18.32 5.37 -5.25
C TYR A 188 17.66 6.14 -6.39
N LYS A 189 18.17 5.95 -7.61
CA LYS A 189 17.58 6.51 -8.82
C LYS A 189 16.49 5.60 -9.36
N VAL A 190 15.40 6.19 -9.83
CA VAL A 190 14.28 5.46 -10.42
C VAL A 190 13.57 6.33 -11.45
N TYR A 191 12.97 5.70 -12.45
CA TYR A 191 12.09 6.39 -13.37
C TYR A 191 10.69 6.56 -12.75
N CYS A 192 10.19 7.79 -12.71
CA CYS A 192 8.81 8.08 -12.34
C CYS A 192 8.02 8.59 -13.55
N HIS A 193 6.84 8.03 -13.75
CA HIS A 193 5.86 8.48 -14.73
C HIS A 193 4.83 9.38 -14.03
N MET A 194 4.93 10.68 -14.30
CA MET A 194 4.20 11.78 -13.67
C MET A 194 2.94 12.19 -14.42
N THR A 195 2.79 11.77 -15.67
CA THR A 195 1.57 11.96 -16.47
C THR A 195 0.53 10.85 -16.21
N ASP A 196 -0.69 11.05 -16.70
CA ASP A 196 -1.75 10.05 -16.64
C ASP A 196 -1.37 8.80 -17.46
N ILE A 197 -1.57 7.61 -16.88
CA ILE A 197 -1.51 6.33 -17.61
C ILE A 197 -2.95 5.86 -17.80
N PRO A 198 -3.43 5.69 -19.05
CA PRO A 198 -4.79 5.20 -19.30
C PRO A 198 -5.03 3.87 -18.59
N GLY A 199 -6.08 3.79 -17.75
CA GLY A 199 -6.37 2.59 -16.95
C GLY A 199 -5.69 2.55 -15.58
N CYS A 200 -4.76 3.47 -15.30
CA CYS A 200 -4.16 3.65 -13.97
C CYS A 200 -4.43 5.00 -13.33
N GLY A 201 -4.62 6.04 -14.13
CA GLY A 201 -4.95 7.36 -13.66
C GLY A 201 -3.70 8.20 -13.38
N GLY A 202 -3.93 9.30 -12.65
CA GLY A 202 -2.96 10.38 -12.45
C GLY A 202 -1.60 9.91 -11.93
N GLY A 203 -0.55 10.56 -12.42
CA GLY A 203 0.84 10.11 -12.30
C GLY A 203 1.47 10.14 -10.91
N GLY A 204 2.78 10.00 -10.88
CA GLY A 204 3.53 9.61 -9.68
C GLY A 204 3.76 8.09 -9.62
N TRP A 205 3.70 7.41 -10.77
CA TRP A 205 3.96 5.98 -10.88
C TRP A 205 5.46 5.71 -10.90
N THR A 206 5.95 4.97 -9.91
CA THR A 206 7.36 4.57 -9.80
C THR A 206 7.59 3.26 -10.55
N LEU A 207 8.50 3.23 -11.52
CA LEU A 207 8.86 2.00 -12.22
C LEU A 207 9.58 1.03 -11.29
N VAL A 208 9.13 -0.22 -11.26
CA VAL A 208 9.68 -1.28 -10.41
C VAL A 208 10.46 -2.30 -11.24
N MET A 209 9.82 -2.82 -12.28
CA MET A 209 10.37 -3.92 -13.07
C MET A 209 9.81 -3.91 -14.49
N LYS A 210 10.61 -4.42 -15.43
CA LYS A 210 10.27 -4.62 -16.83
C LYS A 210 10.69 -6.03 -17.25
N VAL A 211 9.76 -6.80 -17.82
CA VAL A 211 9.90 -8.24 -18.04
C VAL A 211 9.66 -8.56 -19.51
N ASN A 212 10.61 -9.24 -20.16
CA ASN A 212 10.44 -9.69 -21.54
C ASN A 212 9.87 -11.12 -21.54
N GLY A 213 8.69 -11.29 -22.11
CA GLY A 213 8.02 -12.59 -22.15
C GLY A 213 8.75 -13.66 -22.95
N SER A 214 9.66 -13.28 -23.85
CA SER A 214 10.50 -14.18 -24.65
C SER A 214 11.82 -14.57 -23.97
N MET A 215 12.17 -13.98 -22.83
CA MET A 215 13.43 -14.22 -22.12
C MET A 215 13.20 -14.96 -20.81
N ASN A 216 14.16 -15.78 -20.39
CA ASN A 216 14.07 -16.57 -19.15
C ASN A 216 14.55 -15.82 -17.90
N THR A 217 15.01 -14.58 -18.04
CA THR A 217 15.57 -13.74 -16.96
C THR A 217 14.66 -13.67 -15.74
N PHE A 218 13.36 -13.49 -15.96
CA PHE A 218 12.35 -13.33 -14.91
C PHE A 218 11.32 -14.46 -14.91
N THR A 219 11.72 -15.70 -15.19
CA THR A 219 10.90 -16.89 -14.87
C THR A 219 10.48 -16.90 -13.39
N TYR A 220 9.43 -17.65 -13.05
CA TYR A 220 8.93 -17.72 -11.67
C TYR A 220 10.05 -18.06 -10.68
N ASP A 221 10.91 -19.02 -11.03
CA ASP A 221 11.98 -19.50 -10.16
C ASP A 221 13.23 -18.60 -10.14
N SER A 222 13.27 -17.55 -10.96
CA SER A 222 14.39 -16.60 -10.98
C SER A 222 14.63 -16.00 -9.60
N VAL A 223 15.88 -16.06 -9.15
CA VAL A 223 16.34 -15.49 -7.88
C VAL A 223 16.11 -13.97 -7.82
N LEU A 224 15.99 -13.32 -8.99
CA LEU A 224 15.70 -11.90 -9.11
C LEU A 224 14.33 -11.52 -8.49
N TRP A 225 13.39 -12.45 -8.31
CA TRP A 225 12.13 -12.16 -7.59
C TRP A 225 12.30 -12.17 -6.07
N LYS A 226 13.31 -12.86 -5.55
CA LYS A 226 13.49 -13.12 -4.10
C LYS A 226 14.67 -12.37 -3.48
N ASN A 227 15.54 -11.76 -4.29
CA ASN A 227 16.69 -10.99 -3.82
C ASN A 227 16.43 -9.46 -3.84
N LYS A 228 17.29 -8.71 -3.16
CA LYS A 228 17.32 -7.24 -3.15
C LYS A 228 18.43 -6.71 -4.04
N GLU A 229 18.57 -7.28 -5.23
CA GLU A 229 19.54 -6.86 -6.24
C GLU A 229 18.84 -6.25 -7.45
N THR A 230 19.51 -5.28 -8.07
CA THR A 230 19.05 -4.64 -9.31
C THR A 230 19.48 -5.45 -10.53
N TYR A 231 18.75 -5.30 -11.63
CA TYR A 231 19.11 -5.86 -12.93
C TYR A 231 18.96 -4.79 -14.01
N ALA A 232 19.99 -4.63 -14.85
CA ALA A 232 20.00 -3.71 -15.99
C ALA A 232 19.44 -2.30 -15.66
N ILE A 233 20.05 -1.64 -14.67
CA ILE A 233 19.57 -0.35 -14.12
C ILE A 233 19.33 0.69 -15.22
N GLN A 234 20.27 0.83 -16.16
CA GLN A 234 20.18 1.84 -17.22
C GLN A 234 18.91 1.67 -18.07
N ASN A 235 18.56 0.44 -18.43
CA ASN A 235 17.33 0.13 -19.15
C ASN A 235 16.08 0.60 -18.38
N GLY A 236 16.08 0.48 -17.05
CA GLY A 236 14.98 0.98 -16.21
C GLY A 236 14.93 2.50 -16.11
N LEU A 237 16.09 3.18 -16.13
CA LEU A 237 16.17 4.64 -16.07
C LEU A 237 15.80 5.32 -17.39
N GLU A 238 15.88 4.62 -18.52
CA GLU A 238 15.37 5.06 -19.83
C GLU A 238 13.83 5.12 -19.90
N GLY A 239 13.12 4.68 -18.85
CA GLY A 239 11.67 4.71 -18.76
C GLY A 239 10.99 3.47 -19.33
N ILE A 240 9.90 3.66 -20.07
CA ILE A 240 8.96 2.60 -20.47
C ILE A 240 9.36 1.90 -21.79
N SER A 241 10.67 1.78 -22.05
CA SER A 241 11.23 1.05 -23.19
C SER A 241 11.16 -0.47 -23.00
N ASP A 242 11.15 -1.21 -24.09
CA ASP A 242 10.98 -2.68 -24.14
C ASP A 242 12.33 -3.40 -23.90
N LYS A 243 13.03 -2.98 -22.84
CA LYS A 243 14.29 -3.56 -22.36
C LYS A 243 14.14 -3.97 -20.91
N GLU A 244 14.50 -5.21 -20.59
CA GLU A 244 14.36 -5.77 -19.24
C GLU A 244 15.09 -4.94 -18.18
N SER A 245 14.49 -4.85 -16.99
CA SER A 245 15.09 -4.15 -15.84
C SER A 245 14.43 -4.55 -14.52
N LYS A 246 15.19 -4.44 -13.43
CA LYS A 246 14.70 -4.47 -12.05
C LYS A 246 15.40 -3.37 -11.26
N LEU A 247 14.63 -2.46 -10.68
CA LEU A 247 15.14 -1.30 -9.96
C LEU A 247 15.03 -1.50 -8.44
N ALA A 248 15.79 -0.69 -7.67
CA ALA A 248 15.77 -0.74 -6.21
C ALA A 248 14.39 -0.39 -5.62
N SER A 249 13.55 0.29 -6.40
CA SER A 249 12.15 0.52 -6.09
C SER A 249 11.37 -0.78 -5.83
N TYR A 250 11.81 -1.93 -6.34
CA TYR A 250 11.21 -3.25 -6.06
C TYR A 250 11.14 -3.59 -4.57
N TRP A 251 12.14 -3.20 -3.77
CA TRP A 251 12.19 -3.48 -2.33
C TRP A 251 12.17 -2.23 -1.44
N ASN A 252 12.28 -1.03 -2.02
CA ASN A 252 12.36 0.24 -1.28
C ASN A 252 11.18 1.20 -1.52
N THR A 253 10.10 0.77 -2.18
CA THR A 253 8.93 1.64 -2.47
C THR A 253 7.65 1.06 -1.87
N PRO A 254 7.15 1.63 -0.76
CA PRO A 254 5.79 1.39 -0.30
C PRO A 254 4.78 1.91 -1.30
N PHE A 255 3.65 1.22 -1.42
CA PHE A 255 2.61 1.60 -2.37
C PHE A 255 1.22 1.19 -1.87
N THR A 256 0.21 1.77 -2.51
CA THR A 256 -1.21 1.46 -2.34
C THR A 256 -1.87 0.97 -3.63
N LYS A 257 -1.21 1.20 -4.76
CA LYS A 257 -1.64 0.73 -6.08
C LYS A 257 -0.48 0.16 -6.88
N ILE A 258 -0.82 -0.75 -7.78
CA ILE A 258 0.09 -1.30 -8.78
C ILE A 258 -0.53 -1.03 -10.15
N CYS A 259 0.26 -0.45 -11.06
CA CYS A 259 -0.10 -0.32 -12.47
C CYS A 259 0.68 -1.38 -13.25
N LEU A 260 -0.05 -2.29 -13.87
CA LEU A 260 0.48 -3.36 -14.69
C LEU A 260 0.28 -3.01 -16.15
N GLY A 261 1.32 -3.14 -16.95
CA GLY A 261 1.26 -2.90 -18.40
C GLY A 261 1.75 -4.09 -19.19
N MET A 262 1.18 -4.29 -20.37
CA MET A 262 1.67 -5.26 -21.35
C MET A 262 1.69 -4.62 -22.74
N SER A 263 2.84 -4.76 -23.43
CA SER A 263 2.98 -4.43 -24.85
C SER A 263 2.83 -5.70 -25.70
N HIS A 264 1.99 -5.64 -26.72
CA HIS A 264 1.78 -6.70 -27.69
C HIS A 264 1.39 -6.10 -29.06
N ASN A 265 2.07 -6.51 -30.14
CA ASN A 265 1.82 -6.03 -31.52
C ASN A 265 1.75 -4.50 -31.67
N GLY A 266 2.63 -3.77 -30.96
CA GLY A 266 2.68 -2.31 -31.02
C GLY A 266 1.64 -1.59 -30.14
N GLU A 267 0.67 -2.30 -29.55
CA GLU A 267 -0.24 -1.75 -28.56
C GLU A 267 0.29 -1.98 -27.15
N ARG A 268 0.11 -0.99 -26.27
CA ARG A 268 0.39 -1.11 -24.84
C ARG A 268 -0.85 -0.81 -24.03
N LYS A 269 -1.34 -1.79 -23.28
CA LYS A 269 -2.52 -1.66 -22.42
C LYS A 269 -2.11 -1.79 -20.97
N TRP A 270 -2.92 -1.20 -20.10
CA TRP A 270 -2.65 -1.09 -18.67
C TRP A 270 -3.87 -1.44 -17.85
N MET A 271 -3.63 -1.91 -16.63
CA MET A 271 -4.64 -2.10 -15.62
C MET A 271 -4.09 -1.73 -14.24
N THR A 272 -4.99 -1.44 -13.31
CA THR A 272 -4.63 -1.12 -11.91
C THR A 272 -5.13 -2.15 -10.95
N LEU A 273 -4.27 -2.47 -9.97
CA LEU A 273 -4.60 -3.21 -8.78
C LEU A 273 -4.53 -2.28 -7.58
N ASN A 274 -5.60 -2.23 -6.78
CA ASN A 274 -5.56 -1.60 -5.46
C ASN A 274 -5.00 -2.61 -4.46
N TYR A 275 -3.74 -2.44 -4.07
CA TYR A 275 -3.06 -3.35 -3.15
C TYR A 275 -2.01 -2.57 -2.36
N ALA A 276 -2.07 -2.63 -1.03
CA ALA A 276 -1.13 -1.92 -0.17
C ALA A 276 -0.03 -2.83 0.35
N ALA A 277 1.23 -2.42 0.19
CA ALA A 277 2.38 -3.14 0.73
C ALA A 277 3.57 -2.20 0.99
N SER A 278 4.52 -2.66 1.80
CA SER A 278 5.77 -1.92 2.05
C SER A 278 6.74 -1.98 0.87
N SER A 279 6.61 -2.99 0.00
CA SER A 279 7.34 -3.12 -1.27
C SER A 279 6.84 -4.32 -2.08
N LEU A 280 7.15 -4.40 -3.37
CA LEU A 280 6.76 -5.55 -4.19
C LEU A 280 7.53 -6.81 -3.75
N TYR A 281 8.78 -6.62 -3.33
CA TYR A 281 9.58 -7.63 -2.65
C TYR A 281 8.83 -8.29 -1.48
N SER A 282 8.22 -7.50 -0.59
CA SER A 282 7.50 -8.03 0.59
C SER A 282 6.28 -8.88 0.22
N VAL A 283 5.69 -8.66 -0.96
CA VAL A 283 4.51 -9.38 -1.45
C VAL A 283 4.90 -10.66 -2.21
N ILE A 284 6.08 -10.68 -2.80
CA ILE A 284 6.52 -11.77 -3.69
C ILE A 284 7.48 -12.74 -3.01
N ALA A 285 8.46 -12.24 -2.25
CA ALA A 285 9.68 -12.98 -1.93
C ALA A 285 9.45 -14.24 -1.08
N ASP A 286 8.42 -14.24 -0.24
CA ASP A 286 8.08 -15.38 0.63
C ASP A 286 7.32 -16.50 -0.10
N GLY A 287 6.97 -16.31 -1.38
CA GLY A 287 6.27 -17.29 -2.19
C GLY A 287 4.82 -17.56 -1.78
N GLN A 288 4.25 -16.80 -0.85
CA GLN A 288 2.88 -17.01 -0.39
C GLN A 288 1.88 -16.45 -1.39
N PHE A 289 0.81 -17.21 -1.63
CA PHE A 289 -0.31 -16.76 -2.46
C PHE A 289 -1.06 -15.63 -1.76
N ARG A 290 -1.36 -14.57 -2.51
CA ARG A 290 -2.16 -13.44 -2.03
C ARG A 290 -3.12 -13.02 -3.12
N ALA A 291 -4.41 -13.10 -2.83
CA ALA A 291 -5.45 -12.81 -3.82
C ALA A 291 -5.54 -11.31 -4.16
N THR A 292 -5.92 -11.03 -5.40
CA THR A 292 -6.39 -9.71 -5.85
C THR A 292 -7.88 -9.76 -6.20
N THR A 293 -8.47 -8.61 -6.52
CA THR A 293 -9.91 -8.46 -6.78
C THR A 293 -10.20 -7.71 -8.08
N ALA A 294 -9.31 -7.79 -9.07
CA ALA A 294 -9.48 -7.07 -10.33
C ALA A 294 -10.55 -7.67 -11.24
N GLY A 295 -10.73 -8.99 -11.16
CA GLY A 295 -11.65 -9.77 -11.97
C GLY A 295 -11.09 -10.15 -13.35
N LYS A 296 -11.58 -11.28 -13.86
CA LYS A 296 -11.17 -11.86 -15.15
C LYS A 296 -11.23 -10.88 -16.32
N ALA A 297 -12.29 -10.07 -16.40
CA ALA A 297 -12.48 -9.11 -17.49
C ALA A 297 -11.36 -8.04 -17.51
N THR A 298 -10.98 -7.54 -16.34
CA THR A 298 -9.89 -6.57 -16.19
C THR A 298 -8.56 -7.17 -16.63
N TRP A 299 -8.25 -8.40 -16.22
CA TRP A 299 -7.06 -9.11 -16.70
C TRP A 299 -7.06 -9.32 -18.23
N LYS A 300 -8.19 -9.73 -18.82
CA LYS A 300 -8.31 -9.89 -20.28
C LYS A 300 -8.09 -8.58 -21.04
N SER A 301 -8.30 -7.41 -20.41
CA SER A 301 -8.12 -6.11 -21.07
C SER A 301 -6.65 -5.75 -21.35
N LEU A 302 -5.69 -6.41 -20.67
CA LEU A 302 -4.25 -6.15 -20.84
C LEU A 302 -3.69 -6.53 -22.21
N ILE A 303 -4.31 -7.48 -22.90
CA ILE A 303 -3.85 -7.94 -24.21
C ILE A 303 -5.07 -8.16 -25.10
N ALA A 304 -5.09 -7.51 -26.27
CA ALA A 304 -6.12 -7.80 -27.28
C ALA A 304 -6.05 -9.28 -27.68
N GLY A 305 -7.22 -9.92 -27.81
CA GLY A 305 -7.29 -11.33 -28.20
C GLY A 305 -6.99 -12.35 -27.11
N THR A 306 -6.80 -11.92 -25.84
CA THR A 306 -6.63 -12.81 -24.68
C THR A 306 -7.70 -13.90 -24.62
N SER A 307 -7.30 -15.14 -24.33
CA SER A 307 -8.21 -16.23 -23.98
C SER A 307 -7.91 -16.83 -22.59
N LEU A 308 -8.98 -17.13 -21.84
CA LEU A 308 -8.93 -17.78 -20.53
C LEU A 308 -10.16 -18.68 -20.39
N GLN A 309 -10.00 -19.90 -19.90
CA GLN A 309 -11.11 -20.83 -19.64
C GLN A 309 -12.05 -20.30 -18.55
N ASN A 310 -13.25 -20.88 -18.42
CA ASN A 310 -14.37 -20.24 -17.74
C ASN A 310 -14.23 -20.15 -16.21
N ASN A 311 -13.59 -21.15 -15.59
CA ASN A 311 -13.63 -21.38 -14.15
C ASN A 311 -12.29 -21.12 -13.46
N CYS A 312 -12.24 -21.42 -12.16
CA CYS A 312 -11.24 -21.05 -11.16
C CYS A 312 -11.05 -19.54 -10.98
N ASN A 313 -10.62 -18.83 -12.04
CA ASN A 313 -10.38 -17.38 -12.04
C ASN A 313 -9.52 -16.89 -10.86
N ARG A 314 -8.57 -17.71 -10.40
CA ARG A 314 -7.71 -17.37 -9.27
C ARG A 314 -6.68 -16.34 -9.71
N GLU A 315 -6.77 -15.15 -9.14
CA GLU A 315 -5.88 -14.03 -9.42
C GLU A 315 -5.05 -13.60 -8.21
N GLY A 316 -3.88 -13.04 -8.46
CA GLY A 316 -3.09 -12.34 -7.46
C GLY A 316 -1.59 -12.57 -7.58
N PHE A 317 -0.94 -12.70 -6.43
CA PHE A 317 0.50 -12.89 -6.30
C PHE A 317 0.84 -14.35 -6.00
N ASN A 318 1.97 -14.84 -6.53
CA ASN A 318 2.45 -16.22 -6.36
C ASN A 318 1.34 -17.26 -6.63
N VAL A 319 0.63 -17.08 -7.75
CA VAL A 319 -0.53 -17.89 -8.15
C VAL A 319 -0.06 -19.26 -8.63
N LYS A 320 -0.54 -20.31 -7.97
CA LYS A 320 -0.31 -21.70 -8.39
C LYS A 320 -1.36 -22.15 -9.39
N PHE A 321 -0.91 -22.91 -10.38
CA PHE A 321 -1.72 -23.48 -11.46
C PHE A 321 -2.13 -24.90 -11.10
N ASN A 322 -1.13 -25.65 -10.64
CA ASN A 322 -1.17 -27.03 -10.20
C ASN A 322 -0.02 -27.24 -9.21
N SER A 323 0.32 -28.49 -8.88
CA SER A 323 1.41 -28.83 -7.95
C SER A 323 2.78 -28.31 -8.37
N ASN A 324 3.04 -28.17 -9.67
CA ASN A 324 4.38 -27.96 -10.25
C ASN A 324 4.54 -26.65 -11.04
N SER A 325 3.49 -25.83 -11.13
CA SER A 325 3.51 -24.60 -11.94
C SER A 325 2.92 -23.42 -11.19
N ALA A 326 3.58 -22.27 -11.29
CA ALA A 326 3.20 -21.03 -10.61
C ALA A 326 3.53 -19.79 -11.44
N MET A 327 2.96 -18.65 -11.05
CA MET A 327 3.16 -17.34 -11.66
C MET A 327 3.28 -16.26 -10.58
N ARG A 328 4.13 -15.26 -10.79
CA ARG A 328 4.36 -14.22 -9.77
C ARG A 328 3.20 -13.26 -9.62
N ILE A 329 2.62 -12.81 -10.73
CA ILE A 329 1.51 -11.87 -10.73
C ILE A 329 0.59 -12.24 -11.90
N GLY A 330 -0.68 -12.53 -11.67
CA GLY A 330 -1.59 -12.81 -12.77
C GLY A 330 -2.86 -13.53 -12.37
N ILE A 331 -3.55 -14.09 -13.36
CA ILE A 331 -4.75 -14.90 -13.22
C ILE A 331 -4.54 -16.27 -13.88
N VAL A 332 -5.05 -17.32 -13.24
CA VAL A 332 -5.14 -18.68 -13.79
C VAL A 332 -6.60 -19.11 -13.88
N ALA A 333 -6.89 -19.95 -14.88
CA ALA A 333 -8.22 -20.46 -15.13
C ALA A 333 -8.18 -21.86 -15.73
N ASN A 334 -9.32 -22.55 -15.64
CA ASN A 334 -9.55 -23.89 -16.14
C ASN A 334 -11.04 -24.11 -16.46
N ASN A 335 -11.44 -25.35 -16.76
CA ASN A 335 -12.85 -25.70 -16.95
C ASN A 335 -13.46 -26.44 -15.75
N GLU A 336 -12.66 -26.88 -14.78
CA GLU A 336 -13.15 -27.64 -13.62
C GLU A 336 -13.81 -26.74 -12.56
N GLY A 337 -14.41 -27.35 -11.53
CA GLY A 337 -15.00 -26.65 -10.38
C GLY A 337 -13.98 -26.22 -9.31
N ASP A 338 -12.70 -26.50 -9.52
CA ASP A 338 -11.60 -26.18 -8.62
C ASP A 338 -10.43 -25.51 -9.36
N CYS A 339 -9.29 -25.27 -8.68
CA CYS A 339 -8.12 -24.59 -9.24
C CYS A 339 -6.87 -25.49 -9.29
N ASN A 340 -7.03 -26.82 -9.29
CA ASN A 340 -5.90 -27.75 -9.16
C ASN A 340 -5.24 -28.10 -10.50
N THR A 341 -5.96 -27.87 -11.60
CA THR A 341 -5.58 -28.30 -12.96
C THR A 341 -5.55 -27.12 -13.94
N CYS A 342 -5.17 -25.92 -13.47
CA CYS A 342 -5.19 -24.74 -14.32
C CYS A 342 -4.21 -24.85 -15.51
N ASP A 343 -4.76 -24.69 -16.71
CA ASP A 343 -4.09 -24.84 -17.99
C ASP A 343 -4.30 -23.63 -18.93
N SER A 344 -4.99 -22.59 -18.45
CA SER A 344 -4.96 -21.24 -19.01
C SER A 344 -4.54 -20.18 -18.00
N TRP A 345 -3.88 -19.13 -18.48
CA TRP A 345 -3.36 -18.07 -17.63
C TRP A 345 -3.05 -16.78 -18.39
N LEU A 346 -3.01 -15.68 -17.65
CA LEU A 346 -2.51 -14.40 -18.11
C LEU A 346 -1.72 -13.73 -16.98
N GLY A 347 -0.53 -13.22 -17.27
CA GLY A 347 0.25 -12.47 -16.28
C GLY A 347 1.75 -12.45 -16.52
N PHE A 348 2.48 -12.27 -15.42
CA PHE A 348 3.92 -12.01 -15.36
C PHE A 348 4.63 -13.13 -14.62
N SER A 349 5.73 -13.60 -15.21
CA SER A 349 6.66 -14.56 -14.63
C SER A 349 6.02 -15.92 -14.36
N ARG A 350 5.78 -16.70 -15.41
CA ARG A 350 5.41 -18.12 -15.32
C ARG A 350 6.63 -18.98 -14.97
N ALA A 351 6.40 -20.06 -14.23
CA ALA A 351 7.34 -21.15 -14.06
C ALA A 351 7.69 -21.79 -15.40
N TYR A 352 8.96 -22.14 -15.55
CA TYR A 352 9.45 -22.84 -16.72
C TYR A 352 8.87 -24.25 -16.74
N VAL A 353 8.19 -24.63 -17.83
CA VAL A 353 7.74 -26.01 -18.04
C VAL A 353 8.61 -26.60 -19.14
N TYR A 354 9.46 -27.55 -18.77
CA TYR A 354 10.18 -28.37 -19.75
C TYR A 354 9.22 -29.48 -20.22
N ASP A 355 8.71 -29.39 -21.45
CA ASP A 355 7.84 -30.42 -22.04
C ASP A 355 8.58 -31.35 -23.03
N GLY A 356 9.91 -31.26 -23.07
CA GLY A 356 10.77 -32.11 -23.91
C GLY A 356 10.62 -31.90 -25.42
N THR A 357 9.73 -31.00 -25.88
CA THR A 357 9.42 -30.86 -27.32
C THR A 357 9.40 -29.42 -27.81
N SER A 358 9.41 -28.40 -26.95
CA SER A 358 9.60 -27.01 -27.41
C SER A 358 10.27 -26.09 -26.38
N ASN A 359 11.20 -25.26 -26.86
CA ASN A 359 11.83 -24.16 -26.10
C ASN A 359 10.94 -22.92 -26.02
N ASN A 360 9.61 -23.06 -26.02
CA ASN A 360 8.70 -21.91 -26.04
C ASN A 360 8.62 -21.27 -24.65
N ILE A 361 9.61 -20.43 -24.37
CA ILE A 361 9.70 -19.60 -23.17
C ILE A 361 8.60 -18.54 -23.27
N LEU A 362 7.55 -18.73 -22.47
CA LEU A 362 6.48 -17.75 -22.30
C LEU A 362 6.46 -17.31 -20.83
N VAL A 363 7.25 -16.28 -20.53
CA VAL A 363 7.40 -15.72 -19.17
C VAL A 363 6.35 -14.68 -18.87
N CYS A 364 5.93 -13.88 -19.85
CA CYS A 364 4.96 -12.79 -19.68
C CYS A 364 3.98 -12.79 -20.86
N GLY A 365 2.69 -12.81 -20.57
CA GLY A 365 1.64 -12.80 -21.59
C GLY A 365 0.45 -13.68 -21.24
N ASN A 366 -0.08 -14.39 -22.23
CA ASN A 366 -1.27 -15.23 -22.10
C ASN A 366 -1.07 -16.58 -22.79
N LYS A 367 -1.54 -17.66 -22.17
CA LYS A 367 -1.70 -18.95 -22.84
C LYS A 367 -3.02 -19.61 -22.43
N ALA A 368 -3.69 -20.21 -23.41
CA ALA A 368 -4.84 -21.10 -23.22
C ALA A 368 -4.62 -22.34 -24.08
N THR A 369 -4.64 -23.53 -23.47
CA THR A 369 -4.18 -24.76 -24.13
C THR A 369 -5.30 -25.53 -24.83
N CYS A 370 -6.56 -25.40 -24.38
CA CYS A 370 -7.76 -25.86 -25.09
C CYS A 370 -9.02 -25.27 -24.44
N CYS A 371 -10.19 -25.47 -25.07
CA CYS A 371 -11.52 -25.41 -24.41
C CYS A 371 -11.90 -24.12 -23.68
N SER A 372 -11.30 -22.98 -24.08
CA SER A 372 -11.86 -21.67 -23.76
C SER A 372 -13.20 -21.49 -24.46
N SER A 373 -14.01 -20.51 -24.05
CA SER A 373 -15.26 -20.16 -24.78
C SER A 373 -15.07 -19.89 -26.28
N GLU A 374 -13.82 -19.66 -26.70
CA GLU A 374 -13.40 -19.37 -28.07
C GLU A 374 -12.72 -20.57 -28.78
N ASN A 375 -12.58 -21.74 -28.11
CA ASN A 375 -12.05 -23.01 -28.64
C ASN A 375 -10.67 -22.99 -29.36
N GLU A 376 -9.92 -21.89 -29.29
CA GLU A 376 -8.59 -21.79 -29.89
C GLU A 376 -7.46 -21.92 -28.85
N ILE A 377 -6.41 -22.65 -29.23
CA ILE A 377 -5.12 -22.59 -28.53
C ILE A 377 -4.54 -21.20 -28.75
N LYS A 378 -4.36 -20.44 -27.68
CA LYS A 378 -3.77 -19.10 -27.76
C LYS A 378 -2.46 -19.05 -27.01
N THR A 379 -1.46 -18.42 -27.61
CA THR A 379 -0.18 -18.10 -27.00
C THR A 379 0.21 -16.70 -27.44
N LEU A 380 0.16 -15.75 -26.50
CA LEU A 380 0.49 -14.34 -26.73
C LEU A 380 1.68 -13.99 -25.85
N VAL A 381 2.82 -13.70 -26.47
CA VAL A 381 4.01 -13.23 -25.76
C VAL A 381 3.97 -11.70 -25.68
N THR A 382 4.33 -11.15 -24.52
CA THR A 382 4.27 -9.71 -24.28
C THR A 382 5.53 -9.19 -23.61
N PHE A 383 5.73 -7.88 -23.71
CA PHE A 383 6.65 -7.17 -22.83
C PHE A 383 5.87 -6.55 -21.67
N GLY A 384 6.22 -6.89 -20.43
CA GLY A 384 5.52 -6.48 -19.22
C GLY A 384 6.18 -5.33 -18.48
N TYR A 385 5.37 -4.44 -17.88
CA TYR A 385 5.81 -3.36 -17.00
C TYR A 385 5.06 -3.43 -15.67
N ILE A 386 5.79 -3.16 -14.58
CA ILE A 386 5.22 -3.08 -13.24
C ILE A 386 5.64 -1.74 -12.64
N LEU A 387 4.64 -0.90 -12.34
CA LEU A 387 4.80 0.37 -11.64
C LEU A 387 3.96 0.38 -10.36
N VAL A 388 4.33 1.22 -9.40
CA VAL A 388 3.61 1.34 -8.12
C VAL A 388 3.40 2.80 -7.72
N GLN A 389 2.37 3.08 -6.93
CA GLN A 389 2.00 4.41 -6.43
C GLN A 389 1.52 4.37 -4.97
#